data_AF-A0A941UYA2-F1
#
_entry.id   AF-A0A941UYA2-F1
#
_cell.length_a   1.000
_cell.length_b   1.000
_cell.length_c   1.000
_cell.angle_alpha   90.00
_cell.angle_beta   90.00
_cell.angle_gamma   90.00
#
_symmetry.space_group_name_H-M   'P 1'
#
loop_
_entity.id
_entity.type
_entity.pdbx_description
1 polymer ?
#
loop_
_entity_poly.entity_id
_entity_poly.type
_entity_poly.pdbx_seq_one_letter_code
_entity_poly.pdbx_strand_id
1 'polypeptide(L)'
;HECARLTLGHSIAAVRSADTARQADCWALVALQRSNLLAGEAALRDLQSELQFTDAEWRLLPGPKRAFHLDACTLRGALRMPGSGPPSEAQLRADRCVHACGDRLWQCQIRCPDAGCRGRCESAFGRCEADCADR
;
A
#
# COMPACT_ATOMS: atom_id res chain seq x y z
N HIS A 1 10.77 0.11 -4.39
CA HIS A 1 10.51 -1.35 -4.52
C HIS A 1 10.05 -1.97 -3.21
N GLU A 2 10.79 -1.89 -2.10
CA GLU A 2 10.37 -2.55 -0.84
C GLU A 2 9.07 -1.98 -0.25
N CYS A 3 8.90 -0.66 -0.24
CA CYS A 3 7.62 -0.04 0.18
C CYS A 3 6.44 -0.46 -0.72
N ALA A 4 6.68 -0.65 -2.02
CA ALA A 4 5.66 -1.13 -2.96
C ALA A 4 5.23 -2.56 -2.64
N ARG A 5 6.17 -3.44 -2.25
CA ARG A 5 5.86 -4.83 -1.87
C ARG A 5 4.95 -4.91 -0.65
N LEU A 6 5.22 -4.09 0.37
CA LEU A 6 4.37 -4.01 1.56
C LEU A 6 2.96 -3.56 1.19
N THR A 7 2.84 -2.53 0.35
CA THR A 7 1.54 -2.04 -0.13
C THR A 7 0.80 -3.09 -0.99
N LEU A 8 1.52 -3.91 -1.75
CA LEU A 8 0.96 -4.98 -2.57
C LEU A 8 0.65 -6.27 -1.78
N GLY A 9 0.87 -6.29 -0.46
CA GLY A 9 0.60 -7.46 0.39
C GLY A 9 1.53 -8.64 0.11
N HIS A 10 2.68 -8.43 -0.54
CA HIS A 10 3.65 -9.49 -0.76
C HIS A 10 4.37 -9.84 0.55
N SER A 11 4.45 -11.13 0.86
CA SER A 11 5.21 -11.60 2.03
C SER A 11 6.67 -11.17 1.94
N ILE A 12 7.19 -10.68 3.07
CA ILE A 12 8.60 -10.28 3.24
C ILE A 12 9.51 -11.51 3.05
N ALA A 13 9.06 -12.69 3.45
CA ALA A 13 9.81 -13.96 3.37
C ALA A 13 9.74 -14.65 2.00
N ALA A 14 8.87 -14.19 1.09
CA ALA A 14 8.73 -14.84 -0.21
C ALA A 14 9.94 -14.56 -1.14
N VAL A 15 10.34 -15.58 -1.90
CA VAL A 15 11.35 -15.46 -2.96
C VAL A 15 10.88 -14.45 -4.00
N ARG A 16 11.77 -13.53 -4.37
CA ARG A 16 11.46 -12.47 -5.34
C ARG A 16 11.43 -13.06 -6.76
N SER A 17 10.24 -13.17 -7.33
CA SER A 17 10.06 -13.54 -8.74
C SER A 17 10.11 -12.30 -9.64
N ALA A 18 10.43 -12.48 -10.91
CA ALA A 18 10.40 -11.39 -11.89
C ALA A 18 9.00 -10.76 -11.98
N ASP A 19 7.93 -11.55 -11.83
CA ASP A 19 6.55 -11.06 -11.90
C ASP A 19 6.20 -10.16 -10.72
N THR A 20 6.54 -10.55 -9.49
CA THR A 20 6.32 -9.69 -8.30
C THR A 20 7.13 -8.40 -8.37
N ALA A 21 8.34 -8.46 -8.93
CA ALA A 21 9.15 -7.27 -9.16
C ALA A 21 8.53 -6.34 -10.22
N ARG A 22 7.97 -6.89 -11.31
CA ARG A 22 7.22 -6.09 -12.31
C ARG A 22 5.98 -5.42 -11.70
N GLN A 23 5.26 -6.10 -10.81
CA GLN A 23 4.12 -5.50 -10.10
C GLN A 23 4.56 -4.30 -9.24
N ALA A 24 5.70 -4.42 -8.56
CA ALA A 24 6.27 -3.32 -7.79
C ALA A 24 6.75 -2.15 -8.67
N ASP A 25 7.25 -2.42 -9.89
CA ASP A 25 7.60 -1.38 -10.86
C ASP A 25 6.36 -0.61 -11.33
N CYS A 26 5.28 -1.31 -11.66
CA CYS A 26 4.02 -0.68 -12.02
C CYS A 26 3.47 0.18 -10.87
N TRP A 27 3.57 -0.29 -9.62
CA TRP A 27 3.18 0.52 -8.47
C TRP A 27 4.04 1.79 -8.34
N ALA A 28 5.35 1.68 -8.57
CA ALA A 28 6.26 2.83 -8.54
C ALA A 28 5.92 3.85 -9.63
N LEU A 29 5.59 3.40 -10.84
CA LEU A 29 5.12 4.26 -11.93
C LEU A 29 3.87 5.05 -11.51
N VAL A 30 2.87 4.38 -10.93
CA VAL A 30 1.64 5.04 -10.44
C VAL A 30 1.98 6.07 -9.37
N ALA A 31 2.89 5.75 -8.44
CA ALA A 31 3.31 6.70 -7.41
C ALA A 31 3.99 7.95 -8.00
N LEU A 32 4.87 7.78 -8.99
CA LEU A 32 5.54 8.89 -9.68
C LEU A 32 4.54 9.79 -10.42
N GLN A 33 3.59 9.20 -11.14
CA GLN A 33 2.54 9.93 -11.85
C GLN A 33 1.63 10.71 -10.89
N ARG A 34 1.21 10.09 -9.78
CA ARG A 34 0.34 10.74 -8.78
C ARG A 34 1.02 11.89 -8.05
N SER A 35 2.34 11.79 -7.85
CA SER A 35 3.14 12.88 -7.27
C SER A 35 3.51 13.95 -8.29
N ASN A 36 3.01 13.85 -9.53
CA ASN A 36 3.32 14.75 -10.64
C ASN A 36 4.83 14.85 -10.96
N LEU A 37 5.60 13.80 -10.61
CA LEU A 37 7.05 13.69 -10.89
C LEU A 37 7.33 13.06 -12.26
N LEU A 38 6.31 12.43 -12.85
CA LEU A 38 6.37 11.87 -14.19
C LEU A 38 5.07 12.21 -14.92
N ALA A 39 5.14 13.18 -15.84
CA ALA A 39 3.98 13.69 -16.54
C ALA A 39 4.09 13.48 -18.05
N GLY A 40 3.07 12.88 -18.64
CA GLY A 40 2.96 12.66 -20.08
C GLY A 40 3.76 11.46 -20.60
N GLU A 41 3.44 11.06 -21.83
CA GLU A 41 4.02 9.86 -22.46
C GLU A 41 5.49 10.02 -22.83
N ALA A 42 5.95 11.24 -23.14
CA ALA A 42 7.35 11.49 -23.48
C ALA A 42 8.26 11.18 -22.29
N ALA A 43 7.93 11.73 -21.11
CA ALA A 43 8.68 11.46 -19.89
C ALA A 43 8.69 9.96 -19.51
N LEU A 44 7.58 9.26 -19.77
CA LEU A 44 7.51 7.81 -19.57
C LEU A 44 8.47 7.04 -20.49
N ARG A 45 8.52 7.42 -21.78
CA ARG A 45 9.44 6.81 -22.75
C ARG A 45 10.89 7.08 -22.37
N ASP A 46 11.21 8.31 -21.97
CA ASP A 46 12.55 8.70 -21.55
C ASP A 46 12.98 7.87 -20.32
N LEU A 47 12.15 7.81 -19.28
CA LEU A 47 12.39 6.98 -18.10
C LEU A 47 12.61 5.51 -18.46
N GLN A 48 11.78 4.93 -19.32
CA GLN A 48 11.94 3.54 -19.73
C GLN A 48 13.26 3.30 -20.48
N SER A 49 13.71 4.27 -21.28
CA SER A 49 14.98 4.20 -21.99
C SER A 49 16.20 4.28 -21.05
N GLU A 50 16.07 4.98 -19.93
CA GLU A 50 17.13 5.13 -18.91
C GLU A 50 17.26 3.90 -18.00
N LEU A 51 16.23 3.06 -17.89
CA LEU A 51 16.22 1.86 -17.06
C LEU A 51 16.98 0.68 -17.71
N GLN A 52 18.22 0.94 -18.10
CA GLN A 52 19.16 -0.03 -18.64
C GLN A 52 20.32 -0.20 -17.67
N PHE A 53 20.59 -1.44 -17.29
CA PHE A 53 21.62 -1.77 -16.31
C PHE A 53 22.50 -2.89 -16.84
N THR A 54 23.80 -2.74 -16.63
CA THR A 54 24.80 -3.79 -16.80
C THR A 54 24.60 -4.90 -15.76
N ASP A 55 25.25 -6.05 -15.97
CA ASP A 55 25.22 -7.15 -15.00
C ASP A 55 25.82 -6.77 -13.64
N ALA A 56 26.78 -5.83 -13.63
CA ALA A 56 27.38 -5.34 -12.40
C ALA A 56 26.40 -4.46 -11.61
N GLU A 57 25.70 -3.54 -12.29
CA GLU A 57 24.70 -2.67 -11.67
C GLU A 57 23.49 -3.46 -11.17
N TRP A 58 23.07 -4.48 -11.91
CA TRP A 58 21.99 -5.37 -11.48
C TRP A 58 22.26 -6.05 -10.13
N ARG A 59 23.53 -6.30 -9.76
CA ARG A 59 23.88 -6.87 -8.45
C ARG A 59 23.59 -5.92 -7.29
N LEU A 60 23.50 -4.62 -7.56
CA LEU A 60 23.15 -3.60 -6.55
C LEU A 60 21.64 -3.43 -6.40
N LEU A 61 20.86 -3.87 -7.39
CA LEU A 61 19.41 -3.73 -7.37
C LEU A 61 18.74 -4.88 -6.61
N PRO A 62 17.68 -4.60 -5.83
CA PRO A 62 16.94 -5.64 -5.15
C PRO A 62 16.08 -6.43 -6.15
N GLY A 63 16.16 -7.76 -6.05
CA GLY A 63 15.30 -8.66 -6.82
C GLY A 63 15.95 -9.17 -8.11
N PRO A 64 15.24 -9.99 -8.88
CA PRO A 64 15.79 -10.60 -10.08
C PRO A 64 15.93 -9.58 -11.22
N LYS A 65 16.93 -9.84 -12.08
CA LYS A 65 17.11 -9.16 -13.36
C LYS A 65 15.84 -9.35 -14.21
N ARG A 66 15.36 -8.26 -14.81
CA ARG A 66 14.15 -8.24 -15.63
C ARG A 66 14.17 -7.06 -16.61
N ALA A 67 13.29 -7.11 -17.61
CA ALA A 67 12.99 -5.95 -18.45
C ALA A 67 11.93 -5.06 -17.77
N PHE A 68 12.05 -3.74 -17.94
CA PHE A 68 11.09 -2.75 -17.49
C PHE A 68 10.14 -2.40 -18.65
N HIS A 69 8.87 -2.80 -18.52
CA HIS A 69 7.80 -2.50 -19.49
C HIS A 69 6.75 -1.62 -18.80
N LEU A 70 7.10 -0.35 -18.55
CA LEU A 70 6.27 0.59 -17.83
C LEU A 70 5.04 1.01 -18.64
N ASP A 71 5.15 0.98 -19.97
CA ASP A 71 4.05 1.17 -20.92
C ASP A 71 2.96 0.09 -20.83
N ALA A 72 3.33 -1.13 -20.45
CA ALA A 72 2.40 -2.24 -20.25
C ALA A 72 1.70 -2.20 -18.87
N CYS A 73 2.07 -1.28 -17.99
CA CYS A 73 1.44 -1.15 -16.68
C CYS A 73 0.03 -0.59 -16.82
N THR A 74 -0.98 -1.46 -16.71
CA THR A 74 -2.36 -1.00 -16.62
C THR A 74 -2.56 -0.23 -15.32
N LEU A 75 -2.94 1.04 -15.40
CA LEU A 75 -3.53 1.83 -14.31
C LEU A 75 -4.89 1.23 -13.90
N ARG A 76 -4.93 -0.02 -13.45
CA ARG A 76 -6.13 -0.66 -12.92
C ARG A 76 -5.92 -0.96 -11.45
N GLY A 77 -6.74 -0.32 -10.62
CA GLY A 77 -6.76 -0.59 -9.18
C GLY A 77 -5.78 0.25 -8.38
N ALA A 78 -5.67 1.54 -8.66
CA ALA A 78 -5.11 2.46 -7.67
C ALA A 78 -5.98 2.32 -6.41
N LEU A 79 -5.41 1.78 -5.32
CA LEU A 79 -5.86 2.13 -3.98
C LEU A 79 -5.97 3.65 -3.99
N ARG A 80 -7.20 4.14 -3.93
CA ARG A 80 -7.52 5.56 -3.99
C ARG A 80 -7.02 6.13 -2.67
N MET A 81 -5.74 6.53 -2.62
CA MET A 81 -5.26 7.33 -1.51
C MET A 81 -6.23 8.52 -1.38
N PRO A 82 -6.63 8.89 -0.16
CA PRO A 82 -7.46 10.07 0.06
C PRO A 82 -6.91 11.23 -0.77
N GLY A 83 -7.79 11.94 -1.47
CA GLY A 83 -7.38 13.11 -2.24
C GLY A 83 -6.68 14.11 -1.33
N SER A 84 -5.81 14.95 -1.89
CA SER A 84 -5.08 16.00 -1.17
C SER A 84 -5.97 17.13 -0.61
N GLY A 85 -7.30 17.01 -0.73
CA GLY A 85 -8.25 17.90 -0.10
C GLY A 85 -8.44 17.57 1.39
N PRO A 86 -8.95 18.52 2.18
CA PRO A 86 -9.35 18.24 3.56
C PRO A 86 -10.39 17.10 3.57
N PRO A 87 -10.38 16.22 4.59
CA PRO A 87 -11.38 15.18 4.73
C PRO A 87 -12.79 15.81 4.79
N SER A 88 -13.72 15.21 4.05
CA SER A 88 -15.13 15.56 4.14
C SER A 88 -15.68 15.31 5.54
N GLU A 89 -16.79 15.95 5.90
CA GLU A 89 -17.45 15.71 7.18
C GLU A 89 -17.83 14.24 7.40
N ALA A 90 -18.18 13.53 6.32
CA ALA A 90 -18.46 12.09 6.38
C ALA A 90 -17.21 11.30 6.77
N GLN A 91 -16.06 11.63 6.19
CA GLN A 91 -14.77 11.01 6.57
C GLN A 91 -14.42 11.34 8.03
N LEU A 92 -14.57 12.59 8.45
CA LEU A 92 -14.33 12.98 9.85
C LEU A 92 -15.29 12.31 10.85
N ARG A 93 -16.51 11.94 10.45
CA ARG A 93 -17.44 11.15 11.28
C ARG A 93 -16.98 9.70 11.39
N ALA A 94 -16.64 9.08 10.26
CA ALA A 94 -16.11 7.73 10.22
C ALA A 94 -14.81 7.61 11.06
N ASP A 95 -13.87 8.53 10.88
CA ASP A 95 -12.60 8.55 11.62
C ASP A 95 -12.82 8.65 13.13
N ARG A 96 -13.74 9.53 13.57
CA ARG A 96 -14.10 9.65 15.00
C ARG A 96 -14.74 8.38 15.55
N CYS A 97 -15.55 7.70 14.75
CA CYS A 97 -16.16 6.42 15.13
C CYS A 97 -15.09 5.35 15.33
N VAL A 98 -14.18 5.18 14.35
CA VAL A 98 -13.09 4.21 14.41
C VAL A 98 -12.16 4.50 15.60
N HIS A 99 -11.84 5.77 15.86
CA HIS A 99 -11.07 6.17 17.04
C HIS A 99 -11.75 5.73 18.35
N ALA A 100 -13.05 5.98 18.49
CA ALA A 100 -13.80 5.56 19.68
C ALA A 100 -13.85 4.03 19.84
N CYS A 101 -13.90 3.27 18.74
CA CYS A 101 -13.76 1.81 18.76
C CYS A 101 -12.36 1.38 19.24
N GLY A 102 -11.31 2.05 18.76
CA GLY A 102 -9.92 1.82 19.19
C GLY A 102 -9.69 2.11 20.67
N ASP A 103 -10.26 3.18 21.21
CA ASP A 103 -10.17 3.49 22.64
C ASP A 103 -10.79 2.38 23.51
N ARG A 104 -11.93 1.83 23.06
CA ARG A 104 -12.59 0.70 23.74
C ARG A 104 -11.76 -0.58 23.66
N LEU A 105 -11.15 -0.84 22.51
CA LEU A 105 -10.24 -1.97 22.32
C LEU A 105 -9.08 -1.88 23.32
N TRP A 106 -8.44 -0.72 23.39
CA TRP A 106 -7.32 -0.46 24.28
C TRP A 106 -7.71 -0.67 25.75
N GLN A 107 -8.83 -0.09 26.20
CA GLN A 107 -9.33 -0.26 27.55
C GLN A 107 -9.66 -1.73 27.89
N CYS A 108 -10.19 -2.48 26.93
CA CYS A 108 -10.47 -3.91 27.07
C CYS A 108 -9.18 -4.72 27.21
N GLN A 109 -8.19 -4.47 26.35
CA GLN A 109 -6.93 -5.21 26.32
C GLN A 109 -6.05 -4.97 27.56
N ILE A 110 -6.05 -3.76 28.14
CA ILE A 110 -5.33 -3.48 29.39
C ILE A 110 -5.80 -4.40 30.53
N ARG A 111 -7.06 -4.82 30.50
CA ARG A 111 -7.67 -5.68 31.53
C ARG A 111 -7.60 -7.17 31.20
N CYS A 112 -6.97 -7.55 30.08
CA CYS A 112 -6.95 -8.93 29.61
C CYS A 112 -5.71 -9.70 30.10
N PRO A 113 -5.90 -10.84 30.80
CA PRO A 113 -4.79 -11.65 31.32
C PRO A 113 -4.19 -12.59 30.27
N ASP A 114 -4.91 -12.91 29.19
CA ASP A 114 -4.51 -13.93 28.22
C ASP A 114 -4.94 -13.60 26.78
N ALA A 115 -4.49 -14.43 25.83
CA ALA A 115 -4.77 -14.29 24.41
C ALA A 115 -6.26 -14.51 24.06
N GLY A 116 -6.98 -15.37 24.79
CA GLY A 116 -8.40 -15.62 24.55
C GLY A 116 -9.26 -14.41 24.92
N CYS A 117 -8.89 -13.69 25.99
CA CYS A 117 -9.47 -12.40 26.35
C CYS A 117 -9.20 -11.34 25.28
N ARG A 118 -7.94 -11.23 24.81
CA ARG A 118 -7.56 -10.27 23.76
C ARG A 118 -8.34 -10.52 22.45
N GLY A 119 -8.48 -11.78 22.04
CA GLY A 119 -9.27 -12.14 20.85
C GLY A 119 -10.75 -11.74 20.95
N ARG A 120 -11.34 -11.76 22.16
CA ARG A 120 -12.70 -11.22 22.38
C ARG A 120 -12.75 -9.70 22.24
N CYS A 121 -11.76 -8.98 22.75
CA CYS A 121 -11.65 -7.53 22.57
C CYS A 121 -11.50 -7.16 21.09
N GLU A 122 -10.64 -7.86 20.35
CA GLU A 122 -10.43 -7.68 18.91
C GLU A 122 -11.70 -7.98 18.10
N SER A 123 -12.41 -9.05 18.45
CA SER A 123 -13.70 -9.38 17.82
C SER A 123 -14.77 -8.31 18.08
N ALA A 124 -14.77 -7.70 19.28
CA ALA A 124 -15.66 -6.60 19.61
C ALA A 124 -15.30 -5.31 18.87
N PHE A 125 -14.01 -5.04 18.71
CA PHE A 125 -13.51 -3.94 17.87
C PHE A 125 -13.95 -4.11 16.42
N GLY A 126 -13.75 -5.28 15.82
CA GLY A 126 -14.12 -5.52 14.41
C GLY A 126 -15.61 -5.33 14.15
N ARG A 127 -16.49 -5.67 15.10
CA ARG A 127 -17.92 -5.36 15.01
C ARG A 127 -18.21 -3.85 15.10
N CYS A 128 -17.54 -3.16 16.03
CA CYS A 128 -17.68 -1.72 16.20
C CYS A 128 -17.23 -0.94 14.96
N GLU A 129 -16.11 -1.33 14.36
CA GLU A 129 -15.55 -0.73 13.15
C GLU A 129 -16.45 -0.94 11.94
N ALA A 130 -17.03 -2.14 11.79
CA ALA A 130 -17.95 -2.44 10.70
C ALA A 130 -19.18 -1.51 10.70
N ASP A 131 -19.68 -1.14 11.88
CA ASP A 131 -20.82 -0.23 12.02
C ASP A 131 -20.47 1.25 11.76
N CYS A 132 -19.18 1.60 11.62
CA CYS A 132 -18.75 2.98 11.36
C CYS A 132 -18.98 3.44 9.91
N ALA A 133 -19.22 2.51 8.97
CA ALA A 133 -19.52 2.83 7.58
C ALA A 133 -20.95 3.41 7.40
N ASP A 134 -21.85 3.14 8.34
CA ASP A 134 -23.28 3.47 8.28
C ASP A 134 -23.69 4.72 9.12
N ARG A 135 -22.72 5.47 9.68
CA ARG A 135 -22.95 6.64 10.58
C ARG A 135 -22.27 7.92 10.09
#